data_AF-F3GIN3-F1
#
_entry.id   AF-F3GIN3-F1
#
_cell.length_a   1.000
_cell.length_b   1.000
_cell.length_c   1.000
_cell.angle_alpha   90.00
_cell.angle_beta   90.00
_cell.angle_gamma   90.00
#
_symmetry.space_group_name_H-M   'P 1'
#
loop_
_entity.id
_entity.type
_entity.pdbx_description
1 polymer ?
#
loop_
_entity_poly.entity_id
_entity_poly.type
_entity_poly.pdbx_seq_one_letter_code
_entity_poly.pdbx_strand_id
1 'polypeptide(L)'
;RPYHPLAKAKQGLNEQEYLQYQAEFARPVALNWVAVDKTLLQCGDGVEDLNASFPARYLLPENLQAELDREMQARGIAGSHVALPVHPWQFEHVLQVQLGDAFAKGDCQRLDFNQAQVHATSSLRSMTPCFNSADYLKLPMAIYSLGASRYLPAVKMINGGLSEKLLRQVVDKDETLSRSLHLCDERKWWAFMPPQATLFDEGPRHLSAMVRGYPAALLDDPECRLLPMAALGTPLPGSNRHFFDEWMDYRDLPRNQASVLTLFRELSHSFFDINLRMFRLGMLGEVHGQNAVMVWKAGQAQGLLLRDHDSLRIFVPWLERNGMHDPEYRIKKGHANTLYHDRPEDLLF
;
A
#
# COMPACT_ATOMS: atom_id res chain seq x y z
N ARG A 1 8.35 10.88 -8.71
CA ARG A 1 7.40 11.14 -9.81
C ARG A 1 8.17 11.86 -10.91
N PRO A 2 8.48 11.19 -12.02
CA PRO A 2 9.17 11.84 -13.14
C PRO A 2 8.33 13.02 -13.66
N TYR A 3 8.99 13.99 -14.28
CA TYR A 3 8.37 15.17 -14.92
C TYR A 3 7.59 16.13 -13.98
N HIS A 4 7.64 15.92 -12.67
CA HIS A 4 7.05 16.84 -11.69
C HIS A 4 8.15 17.60 -10.95
N PRO A 5 8.28 18.94 -11.13
CA PRO A 5 9.44 19.69 -10.61
C PRO A 5 9.53 19.66 -9.08
N LEU A 6 8.38 19.58 -8.39
CA LEU A 6 8.31 19.51 -6.92
C LEU A 6 8.12 18.08 -6.39
N ALA A 7 8.53 17.05 -7.12
CA ALA A 7 8.30 15.65 -6.72
C ALA A 7 8.92 15.28 -5.36
N LYS A 8 10.06 15.90 -5.03
CA LYS A 8 10.78 15.68 -3.77
C LYS A 8 10.33 16.60 -2.63
N ALA A 9 9.48 17.59 -2.90
CA ALA A 9 8.89 18.40 -1.84
C ALA A 9 7.98 17.55 -0.94
N LYS A 10 8.14 17.70 0.38
CA LYS A 10 7.38 17.02 1.43
C LYS A 10 7.03 18.07 2.50
N GLN A 11 6.02 18.88 2.23
CA GLN A 11 5.67 19.97 3.13
C GLN A 11 5.07 19.40 4.42
N GLY A 12 5.51 19.94 5.55
CA GLY A 12 5.23 19.41 6.89
C GLY A 12 6.42 18.71 7.54
N LEU A 13 7.41 18.26 6.75
CA LEU A 13 8.67 17.76 7.29
C LEU A 13 9.67 18.89 7.49
N ASN A 14 10.32 18.91 8.64
CA ASN A 14 11.56 19.66 8.82
C ASN A 14 12.76 18.89 8.22
N GLU A 15 13.96 19.49 8.24
CA GLU A 15 15.16 18.88 7.65
C GLU A 15 15.56 17.53 8.29
N GLN A 16 15.53 17.45 9.62
CA GLN A 16 15.88 16.22 10.34
C GLN A 16 14.89 15.10 10.03
N GLU A 17 13.59 15.41 10.02
CA GLU A 17 12.53 14.47 9.66
C GLU A 17 12.61 14.04 8.20
N TYR A 18 13.00 14.94 7.29
CA TYR A 18 13.21 14.61 5.89
C TYR A 18 14.33 13.56 5.75
N LEU A 19 15.46 13.77 6.42
CA LEU A 19 16.56 12.81 6.45
C LEU A 19 16.17 11.49 7.13
N GLN A 20 15.30 11.55 8.13
CA GLN A 20 14.84 10.37 8.87
C GLN A 20 13.84 9.51 8.10
N TYR A 21 12.90 10.14 7.38
CA TYR A 21 11.74 9.43 6.81
C TYR A 21 11.78 9.26 5.29
N GLN A 22 12.67 9.93 4.55
CA GLN A 22 12.85 9.64 3.13
C GLN A 22 13.52 8.28 2.91
N ALA A 23 12.93 7.48 2.01
CA ALA A 23 13.44 6.15 1.66
C ALA A 23 14.88 6.16 1.12
N GLU A 24 15.31 7.26 0.48
CA GLU A 24 16.67 7.37 -0.07
C GLU A 24 17.78 7.32 0.99
N PHE A 25 17.48 7.65 2.25
CA PHE A 25 18.45 7.60 3.34
C PHE A 25 18.44 6.26 4.09
N ALA A 26 17.47 5.38 3.79
CA ALA A 26 17.35 4.04 4.37
C ALA A 26 17.48 3.97 5.90
N ARG A 27 17.10 5.04 6.61
CA ARG A 27 17.14 5.06 8.09
C ARG A 27 15.98 4.24 8.65
N PRO A 28 16.21 3.41 9.69
CA PRO A 28 15.13 2.69 10.35
C PRO A 28 14.24 3.68 11.11
N VAL A 29 12.93 3.44 11.07
CA VAL A 29 11.91 4.23 11.75
C VAL A 29 11.28 3.36 12.83
N ALA A 30 11.41 3.80 14.08
CA ALA A 30 10.75 3.22 15.23
C ALA A 30 9.27 3.60 15.23
N LEU A 31 8.33 2.66 15.13
CA LEU A 31 6.90 2.97 15.16
C LEU A 31 6.44 3.28 16.58
N ASN A 32 5.58 4.29 16.72
CA ASN A 32 4.80 4.51 17.93
C ASN A 32 3.52 3.67 17.89
N TRP A 33 2.87 3.49 19.03
CA TRP A 33 1.65 2.68 19.13
C TRP A 33 0.56 3.40 19.92
N VAL A 34 -0.67 3.22 19.48
CA VAL A 34 -1.87 3.73 20.17
C VAL A 34 -2.82 2.56 20.38
N ALA A 35 -3.16 2.28 21.63
CA ALA A 35 -4.25 1.38 21.96
C ALA A 35 -5.58 2.07 21.66
N VAL A 36 -6.46 1.42 20.92
CA VAL A 36 -7.78 1.94 20.54
C VAL A 36 -8.86 0.97 21.00
N ASP A 37 -9.91 1.49 21.63
CA ASP A 37 -11.07 0.69 22.04
C ASP A 37 -11.65 -0.07 20.83
N LYS A 38 -11.83 -1.38 20.98
CA LYS A 38 -12.31 -2.29 19.92
C LYS A 38 -13.67 -1.86 19.35
N THR A 39 -14.53 -1.25 20.18
CA THR A 39 -15.87 -0.80 19.77
C THR A 39 -15.85 0.42 18.84
N LEU A 40 -14.70 1.09 18.74
CA LEU A 40 -14.48 2.27 17.90
C LEU A 40 -13.67 1.94 16.65
N LEU A 41 -13.42 0.66 16.37
CA LEU A 41 -12.69 0.23 15.19
C LEU A 41 -13.65 -0.26 14.10
N GLN A 42 -13.41 0.22 12.89
CA GLN A 42 -13.86 -0.45 11.68
C GLN A 42 -12.69 -1.22 11.09
N CYS A 43 -12.95 -2.43 10.61
CA CYS A 43 -11.92 -3.32 10.06
C CYS A 43 -12.28 -3.78 8.65
N GLY A 44 -11.27 -4.23 7.91
CA GLY A 44 -11.45 -4.86 6.61
C GLY A 44 -11.84 -6.33 6.71
N ASP A 45 -12.35 -6.88 5.61
CA ASP A 45 -12.84 -8.27 5.53
C ASP A 45 -11.76 -9.33 5.80
N GLY A 46 -10.47 -8.95 5.79
CA GLY A 46 -9.35 -9.83 6.16
C GLY A 46 -9.11 -9.93 7.66
N VAL A 47 -9.91 -9.24 8.49
CA VAL A 47 -9.83 -9.24 9.95
C VAL A 47 -11.10 -9.91 10.51
N GLU A 48 -11.04 -11.22 10.72
CA GLU A 48 -12.20 -12.01 11.15
C GLU A 48 -12.48 -11.89 12.66
N ASP A 49 -11.42 -11.86 13.48
CA ASP A 49 -11.49 -11.73 14.94
C ASP A 49 -10.40 -10.78 15.43
N LEU A 50 -10.79 -9.70 16.11
CA LEU A 50 -9.85 -8.71 16.65
C LEU A 50 -8.95 -9.25 17.77
N ASN A 51 -9.28 -10.40 18.36
CA ASN A 51 -8.42 -11.06 19.35
C ASN A 51 -7.33 -11.92 18.70
N ALA A 52 -7.55 -12.38 17.46
CA ALA A 52 -6.61 -13.22 16.72
C ALA A 52 -5.88 -12.45 15.60
N SER A 53 -6.51 -11.40 15.07
CA SER A 53 -6.05 -10.59 13.95
C SER A 53 -5.89 -9.14 14.37
N PHE A 54 -4.66 -8.78 14.74
CA PHE A 54 -4.26 -7.42 15.09
C PHE A 54 -2.88 -7.08 14.50
N PRO A 55 -2.55 -5.79 14.29
CA PRO A 55 -1.35 -5.39 13.55
C PRO A 55 -0.04 -6.01 14.07
N ALA A 56 0.15 -6.06 15.39
CA ALA A 56 1.37 -6.59 15.99
C ALA A 56 1.64 -8.05 15.61
N ARG A 57 0.60 -8.86 15.38
CA ARG A 57 0.73 -10.26 14.96
C ARG A 57 1.42 -10.43 13.61
N TYR A 58 1.23 -9.46 12.71
CA TYR A 58 1.79 -9.45 11.36
C TYR A 58 3.12 -8.69 11.28
N LEU A 59 3.30 -7.70 12.14
CA LEU A 59 4.36 -6.70 11.99
C LEU A 59 5.54 -6.87 12.96
N LEU A 60 5.38 -7.65 14.03
CA LEU A 60 6.38 -7.81 15.07
C LEU A 60 6.86 -9.26 15.18
N PRO A 61 8.15 -9.50 15.48
CA PRO A 61 8.61 -10.79 16.00
C PRO A 61 7.95 -11.13 17.35
N GLU A 62 7.89 -12.42 17.70
CA GLU A 62 7.15 -12.91 18.88
C GLU A 62 7.58 -12.27 20.21
N ASN A 63 8.88 -11.98 20.39
CA ASN A 63 9.38 -11.34 21.61
C ASN A 63 8.85 -9.90 21.76
N LEU A 64 8.76 -9.17 20.66
CA LEU A 64 8.23 -7.79 20.64
C LEU A 64 6.70 -7.77 20.77
N GLN A 65 6.01 -8.78 20.23
CA GLN A 65 4.57 -8.99 20.50
C GLN A 65 4.34 -9.15 22.02
N ALA A 66 5.11 -10.02 22.68
CA ALA A 66 4.98 -10.25 24.12
C ALA A 66 5.30 -9.01 24.97
N GLU A 67 6.22 -8.14 24.54
CA GLU A 67 6.52 -6.87 25.21
C GLU A 67 5.33 -5.90 25.13
N LEU A 68 4.77 -5.71 23.94
CA LEU A 68 3.60 -4.87 23.73
C LEU A 68 2.38 -5.40 24.50
N ASP A 69 2.17 -6.73 24.49
CA ASP A 69 1.08 -7.37 25.23
C ASP A 69 1.24 -7.18 26.74
N ARG A 70 2.46 -7.30 27.29
CA ARG A 70 2.71 -7.03 28.71
C ARG A 70 2.34 -5.60 29.09
N GLU A 71 2.65 -4.63 28.25
CA GLU A 71 2.25 -3.24 28.48
C GLU A 71 0.71 -3.09 28.49
N MET A 72 0.03 -3.67 27.49
CA MET A 72 -1.43 -3.65 27.40
C MET A 72 -2.10 -4.32 28.62
N GLN A 73 -1.52 -5.41 29.13
CA GLN A 73 -1.99 -6.09 30.34
C GLN A 73 -1.75 -5.26 31.61
N ALA A 74 -0.57 -4.66 31.75
CA ALA A 74 -0.23 -3.81 32.90
C ALA A 74 -1.14 -2.57 33.00
N ARG A 75 -1.60 -2.06 31.86
CA ARG A 75 -2.59 -0.97 31.76
C ARG A 75 -4.04 -1.43 31.91
N GLY A 76 -4.31 -2.74 31.98
CA GLY A 76 -5.66 -3.30 32.11
C GLY A 76 -6.54 -3.16 30.86
N ILE A 77 -5.93 -2.95 29.68
CA ILE A 77 -6.64 -2.64 28.42
C ILE A 77 -6.52 -3.75 27.36
N ALA A 78 -5.76 -4.81 27.61
CA ALA A 78 -5.55 -5.90 26.64
C ALA A 78 -6.87 -6.58 26.17
N GLY A 79 -7.89 -6.64 27.03
CA GLY A 79 -9.20 -7.19 26.66
C GLY A 79 -10.05 -6.26 25.81
N SER A 80 -9.99 -4.94 26.05
CA SER A 80 -10.88 -3.94 25.47
C SER A 80 -10.29 -3.19 24.27
N HIS A 81 -8.96 -3.13 24.14
CA HIS A 81 -8.29 -2.33 23.13
C HIS A 81 -7.47 -3.18 22.16
N VAL A 82 -7.18 -2.62 20.98
CA VAL A 82 -6.20 -3.14 20.01
C VAL A 82 -5.11 -2.09 19.82
N ALA A 83 -3.84 -2.51 19.84
CA ALA A 83 -2.71 -1.64 19.58
C ALA A 83 -2.55 -1.41 18.07
N LEU A 84 -2.71 -0.17 17.63
CA LEU A 84 -2.46 0.26 16.25
C LEU A 84 -1.08 0.93 16.13
N PRO A 85 -0.26 0.55 15.14
CA PRO A 85 0.98 1.24 14.84
C PRO A 85 0.70 2.61 14.24
N VAL A 86 1.52 3.60 14.58
CA VAL A 86 1.42 4.99 14.13
C VAL A 86 2.80 5.49 13.73
N HIS A 87 2.86 6.18 12.58
CA HIS A 87 4.08 6.82 12.15
C HIS A 87 4.51 7.91 13.16
N PRO A 88 5.79 8.01 13.55
CA PRO A 88 6.21 8.98 14.57
C PRO A 88 5.80 10.42 14.30
N TRP A 89 6.03 10.89 13.07
CA TRP A 89 5.54 12.20 12.63
C TRP A 89 4.02 12.39 12.84
N GLN A 90 3.20 11.40 12.50
CA GLN A 90 1.75 11.47 12.69
C GLN A 90 1.38 11.53 14.17
N PHE A 91 2.07 10.73 14.99
CA PHE A 91 1.90 10.63 16.44
C PHE A 91 2.21 11.96 17.14
N GLU A 92 3.30 12.63 16.75
CA GLU A 92 3.75 13.87 17.36
C GLU A 92 2.94 15.09 16.88
N HIS A 93 2.72 15.22 15.56
CA HIS A 93 2.22 16.46 14.97
C HIS A 93 0.71 16.51 14.79
N VAL A 94 0.02 15.36 14.72
CA VAL A 94 -1.37 15.31 14.24
C VAL A 94 -2.33 14.75 15.26
N LEU A 95 -1.99 13.63 15.90
CA LEU A 95 -2.97 12.87 16.70
C LEU A 95 -3.61 13.69 17.83
N GLN A 96 -2.84 14.50 18.56
CA GLN A 96 -3.41 15.29 19.67
C GLN A 96 -4.45 16.32 19.19
N VAL A 97 -4.17 16.97 18.06
CA VAL A 97 -5.06 18.00 17.48
C VAL A 97 -6.34 17.36 16.94
N GLN A 98 -6.23 16.20 16.29
CA GLN A 98 -7.35 15.58 15.58
C GLN A 98 -8.18 14.64 16.46
N LEU A 99 -7.58 14.08 17.52
CA LEU A 99 -8.17 12.99 18.32
C LEU A 99 -8.05 13.25 19.84
N GLY A 100 -7.74 14.48 20.26
CA GLY A 100 -7.54 14.84 21.68
C GLY A 100 -8.69 14.41 22.59
N ASP A 101 -9.95 14.54 22.14
CA ASP A 101 -11.12 14.11 22.90
C ASP A 101 -11.18 12.60 23.11
N ALA A 102 -10.76 11.81 22.11
CA ALA A 102 -10.69 10.35 22.23
C ALA A 102 -9.60 9.95 23.24
N PHE A 103 -8.46 10.65 23.25
CA PHE A 103 -7.44 10.44 24.28
C PHE A 103 -7.92 10.84 25.68
N ALA A 104 -8.63 11.97 25.82
CA ALA A 104 -9.13 12.44 27.10
C ALA A 104 -10.19 11.50 27.72
N LYS A 105 -10.97 10.81 26.88
CA LYS A 105 -11.98 9.83 27.31
C LYS A 105 -11.40 8.44 27.64
N GLY A 106 -10.15 8.18 27.23
CA GLY A 106 -9.53 6.86 27.33
C GLY A 106 -9.86 5.91 26.18
N ASP A 107 -10.66 6.36 25.20
CA ASP A 107 -10.99 5.64 23.95
C ASP A 107 -9.72 5.29 23.14
N CYS A 108 -8.73 6.18 23.21
CA CYS A 108 -7.40 6.00 22.64
C CYS A 108 -6.35 6.23 23.74
N GLN A 109 -5.30 5.42 23.77
CA GLN A 109 -4.19 5.58 24.72
C GLN A 109 -2.84 5.43 24.03
N ARG A 110 -1.95 6.40 24.25
CA ARG A 110 -0.56 6.31 23.79
C ARG A 110 0.17 5.24 24.59
N LEU A 111 0.86 4.35 23.88
CA LEU A 111 1.70 3.32 24.47
C LEU A 111 3.17 3.78 24.48
N ASP A 112 3.94 3.25 25.41
CA ASP A 112 5.37 3.52 25.58
C ASP A 112 6.21 2.59 24.69
N PHE A 113 5.67 1.44 24.29
CA PHE A 113 6.30 0.53 23.35
C PHE A 113 6.59 1.21 22.00
N ASN A 114 7.87 1.20 21.61
CA ASN A 114 8.35 1.81 20.36
C ASN A 114 9.50 1.01 19.71
N GLN A 115 9.62 -0.28 20.00
CA GLN A 115 10.75 -1.11 19.55
C GLN A 115 10.61 -1.63 18.11
N ALA A 116 9.46 -1.39 17.47
CA ALA A 116 9.16 -1.85 16.13
C ALA A 116 9.90 -1.04 15.06
N GLN A 117 11.00 -1.58 14.52
CA GLN A 117 11.76 -0.92 13.45
C GLN A 117 11.26 -1.34 12.06
N VAL A 118 11.07 -0.35 11.19
CA VAL A 118 10.69 -0.53 9.79
C VAL A 118 11.44 0.46 8.90
N HIS A 119 11.50 0.23 7.58
CA HIS A 119 12.04 1.21 6.63
C HIS A 119 10.94 1.83 5.77
N ALA A 120 11.02 3.13 5.52
CA ALA A 120 10.13 3.80 4.58
C ALA A 120 10.38 3.32 3.15
N THR A 121 9.30 3.13 2.40
CA THR A 121 9.35 2.95 0.93
C THR A 121 9.15 4.28 0.21
N SER A 122 9.10 4.28 -1.12
CA SER A 122 8.92 5.50 -1.92
C SER A 122 7.64 6.32 -1.63
N SER A 123 6.65 5.75 -0.93
CA SER A 123 5.44 6.48 -0.50
C SER A 123 5.63 7.24 0.82
N LEU A 124 6.75 7.04 1.51
CA LEU A 124 7.05 7.39 2.91
C LEU A 124 6.19 6.66 3.95
N ARG A 125 4.90 6.50 3.66
CA ARG A 125 3.91 5.98 4.61
C ARG A 125 3.65 4.47 4.48
N SER A 126 4.14 3.87 3.41
CA SER A 126 4.23 2.42 3.27
C SER A 126 5.63 2.00 3.72
N MET A 127 5.69 1.09 4.67
CA MET A 127 6.89 0.72 5.40
C MET A 127 7.15 -0.78 5.19
N THR A 128 8.42 -1.14 5.00
CA THR A 128 8.88 -2.54 4.93
C THR A 128 9.37 -3.00 6.30
N PRO A 129 9.08 -4.24 6.71
CA PRO A 129 9.65 -4.81 7.92
C PRO A 129 11.18 -4.92 7.82
N CYS A 130 11.87 -4.87 8.97
CA CYS A 130 13.32 -5.09 9.07
C CYS A 130 13.71 -6.57 9.20
N PHE A 131 12.76 -7.49 9.02
CA PHE A 131 12.95 -8.94 9.07
C PHE A 131 12.27 -9.58 7.86
N ASN A 132 12.56 -10.86 7.59
CA ASN A 132 11.95 -11.56 6.46
C ASN A 132 10.44 -11.74 6.69
N SER A 133 9.63 -11.01 5.93
CA SER A 133 8.17 -11.08 6.01
C SER A 133 7.55 -10.59 4.71
N ALA A 134 6.41 -11.19 4.38
CA ALA A 134 5.56 -10.77 3.27
C ALA A 134 4.62 -9.61 3.63
N ASP A 135 4.48 -9.28 4.92
CA ASP A 135 3.55 -8.30 5.43
C ASP A 135 4.21 -6.92 5.58
N TYR A 136 3.76 -5.98 4.74
CA TYR A 136 4.19 -4.59 4.74
C TYR A 136 3.14 -3.73 5.43
N LEU A 137 3.53 -2.55 5.90
CA LEU A 137 2.64 -1.65 6.62
C LEU A 137 2.30 -0.42 5.78
N LYS A 138 1.07 0.09 5.84
CA LYS A 138 0.67 1.39 5.29
C LYS A 138 -0.04 2.20 6.37
N LEU A 139 0.40 3.44 6.58
CA LEU A 139 -0.06 4.32 7.66
C LEU A 139 -0.57 5.68 7.12
N PRO A 140 -1.36 6.42 7.92
CA PRO A 140 -1.49 7.86 7.79
C PRO A 140 -0.15 8.56 8.06
N MET A 141 0.15 9.58 7.25
CA MET A 141 1.24 10.52 7.48
C MET A 141 0.85 11.84 6.80
N ALA A 142 0.10 12.70 7.50
CA ALA A 142 -0.64 13.83 6.91
C ALA A 142 0.21 15.00 6.37
N ILE A 143 1.46 14.75 5.98
CA ILE A 143 2.29 15.65 5.18
C ILE A 143 1.68 15.90 3.79
N TYR A 144 2.07 17.00 3.16
CA TYR A 144 1.70 17.29 1.78
C TYR A 144 2.82 16.85 0.82
N SER A 145 2.43 16.01 -0.14
CA SER A 145 3.28 15.59 -1.25
C SER A 145 2.53 15.79 -2.55
N LEU A 146 3.19 16.39 -3.56
CA LEU A 146 2.56 16.66 -4.86
C LEU A 146 1.24 17.44 -4.74
N GLY A 147 1.15 18.38 -3.80
CA GLY A 147 -0.04 19.22 -3.59
C GLY A 147 -1.21 18.57 -2.85
N ALA A 148 -1.08 17.32 -2.38
CA ALA A 148 -2.13 16.64 -1.63
C ALA A 148 -1.62 16.07 -0.30
N SER A 149 -2.46 16.12 0.74
CA SER A 149 -2.16 15.50 2.03
C SER A 149 -2.21 13.96 1.94
N ARG A 150 -1.46 13.27 2.80
CA ARG A 150 -1.23 11.81 2.75
C ARG A 150 -1.84 11.08 3.96
N TYR A 151 -3.17 11.02 4.01
CA TYR A 151 -3.93 10.26 5.02
C TYR A 151 -4.46 8.92 4.49
N LEU A 152 -4.96 8.06 5.38
CA LEU A 152 -5.48 6.72 5.07
C LEU A 152 -6.90 6.57 5.68
N PRO A 153 -7.93 7.16 5.07
CA PRO A 153 -9.30 7.10 5.56
C PRO A 153 -9.90 5.72 5.30
N ALA A 154 -10.84 5.29 6.15
CA ALA A 154 -11.55 4.02 5.98
C ALA A 154 -12.20 3.88 4.59
N VAL A 155 -12.76 4.96 4.04
CA VAL A 155 -13.37 4.95 2.70
C VAL A 155 -12.41 4.47 1.60
N LYS A 156 -11.12 4.83 1.68
CA LYS A 156 -10.11 4.37 0.71
C LYS A 156 -9.82 2.89 0.88
N MET A 157 -9.79 2.40 2.12
CA MET A 157 -9.52 0.98 2.40
C MET A 157 -10.73 0.10 2.04
N ILE A 158 -11.96 0.59 2.26
CA ILE A 158 -13.20 -0.05 1.81
C ILE A 158 -13.21 -0.14 0.27
N ASN A 159 -13.01 0.98 -0.43
CA ASN A 159 -12.98 0.98 -1.90
C ASN A 159 -11.84 0.11 -2.43
N GLY A 160 -10.66 0.12 -1.78
CA GLY A 160 -9.56 -0.77 -2.11
C GLY A 160 -9.93 -2.26 -1.99
N GLY A 161 -10.66 -2.66 -0.95
CA GLY A 161 -11.16 -4.03 -0.81
C GLY A 161 -12.18 -4.41 -1.89
N LEU A 162 -13.07 -3.49 -2.26
CA LEU A 162 -14.02 -3.69 -3.36
C LEU A 162 -13.28 -3.84 -4.71
N SER A 163 -12.28 -2.99 -4.97
CA SER A 163 -11.41 -3.09 -6.14
C SER A 163 -10.64 -4.41 -6.17
N GLU A 164 -10.06 -4.82 -5.04
CA GLU A 164 -9.31 -6.06 -4.93
C GLU A 164 -10.20 -7.28 -5.23
N LYS A 165 -11.44 -7.28 -4.74
CA LYS A 165 -12.44 -8.32 -5.06
C LYS A 165 -12.74 -8.38 -6.55
N LEU A 166 -12.81 -7.23 -7.23
CA LEU A 166 -13.02 -7.18 -8.68
C LEU A 166 -11.77 -7.66 -9.45
N LEU A 167 -10.57 -7.21 -9.07
CA LEU A 167 -9.30 -7.64 -9.67
C LEU A 167 -9.07 -9.15 -9.52
N ARG A 168 -9.47 -9.74 -8.39
CA ARG A 168 -9.38 -11.20 -8.19
C ARG A 168 -10.31 -11.98 -9.11
N GLN A 169 -11.50 -11.46 -9.45
CA GLN A 169 -12.40 -12.10 -10.41
C GLN A 169 -11.81 -12.11 -11.83
N VAL A 170 -11.03 -11.08 -12.19
CA VAL A 170 -10.41 -10.98 -13.51
C VAL A 170 -9.40 -12.09 -13.78
N VAL A 171 -8.68 -12.54 -12.76
CA VAL A 171 -7.73 -13.67 -12.83
C VAL A 171 -8.44 -14.93 -13.35
N ASP A 172 -9.71 -15.14 -12.98
CA ASP A 172 -10.52 -16.29 -13.42
C ASP A 172 -11.15 -16.10 -14.82
N LYS A 173 -11.13 -14.88 -15.36
CA LYS A 173 -11.75 -14.53 -16.66
C LYS A 173 -10.77 -14.51 -17.82
N ASP A 174 -9.47 -14.45 -17.56
CA ASP A 174 -8.43 -14.40 -18.60
C ASP A 174 -7.23 -15.25 -18.20
N GLU A 175 -6.95 -16.30 -19.00
CA GLU A 175 -5.86 -17.25 -18.75
C GLU A 175 -4.49 -16.57 -18.65
N THR A 176 -4.26 -15.50 -19.42
CA THR A 176 -2.99 -14.77 -19.36
C THR A 176 -2.89 -14.01 -18.04
N LEU A 177 -3.94 -13.29 -17.65
CA LEU A 177 -3.99 -12.60 -16.36
C LEU A 177 -3.85 -13.58 -15.19
N SER A 178 -4.39 -14.80 -15.30
CA SER A 178 -4.23 -15.83 -14.26
C SER A 178 -2.77 -16.19 -13.94
N ARG A 179 -1.87 -16.02 -14.92
CA ARG A 179 -0.45 -16.36 -14.81
C ARG A 179 0.44 -15.16 -14.55
N SER A 180 0.04 -13.97 -15.04
CA SER A 180 0.91 -12.80 -15.10
C SER A 180 0.43 -11.61 -14.28
N LEU A 181 -0.80 -11.62 -13.76
CA LEU A 181 -1.30 -10.59 -12.85
C LEU A 181 -1.30 -11.11 -11.41
N HIS A 182 -0.51 -10.44 -10.56
CA HIS A 182 -0.44 -10.73 -9.13
C HIS A 182 -0.98 -9.53 -8.35
N LEU A 183 -1.52 -9.77 -7.16
CA LEU A 183 -2.10 -8.73 -6.32
C LEU A 183 -1.53 -8.84 -4.91
N CYS A 184 -1.15 -7.71 -4.32
CA CYS A 184 -1.03 -7.65 -2.86
C CYS A 184 -2.42 -7.85 -2.22
N ASP A 185 -2.46 -8.49 -1.06
CA ASP A 185 -3.63 -8.54 -0.18
C ASP A 185 -3.66 -7.28 0.70
N GLU A 186 -4.69 -6.46 0.55
CA GLU A 186 -4.90 -5.21 1.32
C GLU A 186 -6.14 -5.29 2.22
N ARG A 187 -6.70 -6.50 2.42
CA ARG A 187 -7.94 -6.71 3.19
C ARG A 187 -7.76 -6.59 4.70
N LYS A 188 -6.51 -6.61 5.19
CA LYS A 188 -6.18 -6.51 6.62
C LYS A 188 -5.93 -5.06 7.01
N TRP A 189 -6.95 -4.39 7.51
CA TRP A 189 -6.83 -3.02 8.00
C TRP A 189 -7.73 -2.73 9.19
N TRP A 190 -7.34 -1.72 9.97
CA TRP A 190 -8.04 -1.22 11.16
C TRP A 190 -8.08 0.29 11.08
N ALA A 191 -9.24 0.90 11.30
CA ALA A 191 -9.43 2.34 11.30
C ALA A 191 -10.23 2.77 12.53
N PHE A 192 -9.78 3.83 13.20
CA PHE A 192 -10.61 4.52 14.17
C PHE A 192 -11.85 5.10 13.45
N MET A 193 -13.04 4.65 13.85
CA MET A 193 -14.33 5.02 13.29
C MET A 193 -15.41 4.94 14.37
N PRO A 194 -15.55 5.99 15.20
CA PRO A 194 -16.62 6.06 16.19
C PRO A 194 -18.02 5.94 15.55
N PRO A 195 -19.02 5.35 16.22
CA PRO A 195 -20.36 5.12 15.64
C PRO A 195 -21.05 6.36 15.06
N GLN A 196 -20.76 7.54 15.59
CA GLN A 196 -21.29 8.83 15.14
C GLN A 196 -20.52 9.46 13.98
N ALA A 197 -19.36 8.93 13.63
CA ALA A 197 -18.52 9.47 12.56
C ALA A 197 -18.98 9.02 11.18
N THR A 198 -18.73 9.85 10.18
CA THR A 198 -18.90 9.50 8.78
C THR A 198 -17.57 9.11 8.13
N LEU A 199 -17.63 8.35 7.05
CA LEU A 199 -16.47 7.95 6.24
C LEU A 199 -15.64 9.13 5.68
N PHE A 200 -16.16 10.36 5.77
CA PHE A 200 -15.55 11.57 5.21
C PHE A 200 -15.13 12.59 6.27
N ASP A 201 -15.28 12.29 7.56
CA ASP A 201 -14.90 13.17 8.66
C ASP A 201 -13.38 13.36 8.76
N GLU A 202 -12.94 14.45 9.39
CA GLU A 202 -11.52 14.78 9.52
C GLU A 202 -10.82 13.86 10.53
N GLY A 203 -11.19 13.87 11.80
CA GLY A 203 -10.50 13.10 12.85
C GLY A 203 -10.20 11.62 12.51
N PRO A 204 -11.22 10.82 12.12
CA PRO A 204 -11.05 9.38 11.84
C PRO A 204 -9.94 9.00 10.85
N ARG A 205 -9.66 9.84 9.84
CA ARG A 205 -8.69 9.49 8.79
C ARG A 205 -7.22 9.50 9.23
N HIS A 206 -6.97 9.96 10.46
CA HIS A 206 -5.63 10.19 11.02
C HIS A 206 -5.11 9.04 11.89
N LEU A 207 -5.95 8.05 12.21
CA LEU A 207 -5.57 6.88 13.00
C LEU A 207 -6.12 5.60 12.34
N SER A 208 -5.25 4.96 11.56
CA SER A 208 -5.53 3.69 10.90
C SER A 208 -4.22 2.97 10.58
N ALA A 209 -4.31 1.67 10.31
CA ALA A 209 -3.21 0.86 9.84
C ALA A 209 -3.71 -0.18 8.85
N MET A 210 -2.95 -0.43 7.79
CA MET A 210 -3.21 -1.48 6.82
C MET A 210 -1.96 -2.36 6.68
N VAL A 211 -2.15 -3.66 6.79
CA VAL A 211 -1.16 -4.67 6.44
C VAL A 211 -1.37 -5.05 4.98
N ARG A 212 -0.32 -4.87 4.18
CA ARG A 212 -0.24 -5.24 2.77
C ARG A 212 0.57 -6.54 2.66
N GLY A 213 -0.12 -7.64 2.39
CA GLY A 213 0.52 -8.93 2.16
C GLY A 213 0.98 -9.08 0.72
N TYR A 214 2.27 -9.32 0.49
CA TYR A 214 2.79 -9.75 -0.81
C TYR A 214 2.57 -11.27 -0.98
N PRO A 215 2.37 -11.77 -2.21
CA PRO A 215 2.30 -13.21 -2.42
C PRO A 215 3.60 -13.88 -1.95
N ALA A 216 3.52 -14.77 -0.95
CA ALA A 216 4.70 -15.44 -0.38
C ALA A 216 5.46 -16.27 -1.45
N ALA A 217 4.74 -16.95 -2.34
CA ALA A 217 5.34 -17.63 -3.51
C ALA A 217 6.17 -16.68 -4.40
N LEU A 218 5.82 -15.39 -4.40
CA LEU A 218 6.57 -14.24 -4.92
C LEU A 218 7.99 -14.11 -4.35
N LEU A 219 8.02 -14.06 -3.02
CA LEU A 219 9.16 -13.67 -2.21
C LEU A 219 10.08 -14.85 -1.88
N ASP A 220 9.50 -16.03 -1.72
CA ASP A 220 10.21 -17.26 -1.36
C ASP A 220 10.92 -17.90 -2.57
N ASP A 221 10.56 -17.50 -3.79
CA ASP A 221 11.20 -17.99 -5.01
C ASP A 221 12.55 -17.27 -5.24
N PRO A 222 13.69 -18.00 -5.14
CA PRO A 222 15.01 -17.39 -5.24
C PRO A 222 15.34 -16.88 -6.65
N GLU A 223 14.61 -17.29 -7.70
CA GLU A 223 14.76 -16.78 -9.06
C GLU A 223 13.85 -15.57 -9.34
N CYS A 224 12.94 -15.24 -8.41
CA CYS A 224 12.01 -14.14 -8.55
C CYS A 224 12.53 -12.86 -7.88
N ARG A 225 12.34 -11.72 -8.54
CA ARG A 225 12.60 -10.38 -8.03
C ARG A 225 11.40 -9.48 -8.33
N LEU A 226 10.98 -8.74 -7.32
CA LEU A 226 9.91 -7.74 -7.42
C LEU A 226 10.54 -6.35 -7.56
N LEU A 227 10.29 -5.69 -8.68
CA LEU A 227 10.85 -4.36 -8.95
C LEU A 227 9.74 -3.35 -9.22
N PRO A 228 9.47 -2.39 -8.31
CA PRO A 228 8.59 -1.27 -8.62
C PRO A 228 9.06 -0.60 -9.91
N MET A 229 8.17 -0.44 -10.90
CA MET A 229 8.58 0.04 -12.22
C MET A 229 9.15 1.47 -12.16
N ALA A 230 8.83 2.25 -11.13
CA ALA A 230 9.43 3.56 -10.88
C ALA A 230 10.95 3.48 -10.65
N ALA A 231 11.47 2.35 -10.14
CA ALA A 231 12.91 2.14 -9.95
C ALA A 231 13.64 1.90 -11.28
N LEU A 232 12.94 1.45 -12.34
CA LEU A 232 13.50 1.28 -13.68
C LEU A 232 13.76 2.61 -14.41
N GLY A 233 13.39 3.74 -13.81
CA GLY A 233 13.69 5.08 -14.31
C GLY A 233 14.96 5.68 -13.69
N THR A 234 15.68 4.94 -12.84
CA THR A 234 16.82 5.45 -12.08
C THR A 234 17.97 4.46 -12.06
N PRO A 235 19.24 4.91 -12.05
CA PRO A 235 20.38 4.04 -11.74
C PRO A 235 20.26 3.41 -10.35
N LEU A 236 21.00 2.32 -10.13
CA LEU A 236 21.14 1.70 -8.82
C LEU A 236 21.85 2.68 -7.86
N PRO A 237 21.43 2.74 -6.58
CA PRO A 237 21.97 3.69 -5.61
C PRO A 237 23.51 3.70 -5.57
N GLY A 238 24.09 4.90 -5.66
CA GLY A 238 25.56 5.08 -5.61
C GLY A 238 26.33 4.57 -6.83
N SER A 239 25.66 4.27 -7.95
CA SER A 239 26.32 3.75 -9.15
C SER A 239 25.70 4.31 -10.44
N ASN A 240 26.43 4.14 -11.55
CA ASN A 240 25.89 4.36 -12.90
C ASN A 240 25.26 3.09 -13.50
N ARG A 241 25.17 1.99 -12.74
CA ARG A 241 24.58 0.75 -13.21
C ARG A 241 23.06 0.85 -13.21
N HIS A 242 22.43 0.18 -14.16
CA HIS A 242 20.98 0.06 -14.23
C HIS A 242 20.56 -1.40 -14.00
N PHE A 243 19.31 -1.63 -13.59
CA PHE A 243 18.79 -3.00 -13.47
C PHE A 243 18.90 -3.81 -14.78
N PHE A 244 18.85 -3.13 -15.93
CA PHE A 244 19.02 -3.77 -17.23
C PHE A 244 20.43 -4.34 -17.42
N ASP A 245 21.45 -3.83 -16.72
CA ASP A 245 22.79 -4.42 -16.76
C ASP A 245 22.76 -5.82 -16.12
N GLU A 246 22.12 -5.95 -14.96
CA GLU A 246 21.94 -7.24 -14.28
C GLU A 246 21.08 -8.20 -15.12
N TRP A 247 20.05 -7.69 -15.79
CA TRP A 247 19.18 -8.51 -16.64
C TRP A 247 19.92 -9.00 -17.89
N MET A 248 20.76 -8.16 -18.51
CA MET A 248 21.62 -8.58 -19.62
C MET A 248 22.65 -9.63 -19.16
N ASP A 249 23.31 -9.39 -18.03
CA ASP A 249 24.27 -10.33 -17.45
C ASP A 249 23.63 -11.69 -17.16
N TYR A 250 22.42 -11.70 -16.58
CA TYR A 250 21.68 -12.94 -16.30
C TYR A 250 21.38 -13.77 -17.56
N ARG A 251 21.14 -13.11 -18.69
CA ARG A 251 20.77 -13.75 -19.96
C ARG A 251 21.95 -13.94 -20.91
N ASP A 252 23.17 -13.68 -20.47
CA ASP A 252 24.38 -13.67 -21.30
C ASP A 252 24.22 -12.77 -22.56
N LEU A 253 23.53 -11.64 -22.42
CA LEU A 253 23.33 -10.68 -23.51
C LEU A 253 24.46 -9.65 -23.54
N PRO A 254 24.93 -9.22 -24.74
CA PRO A 254 25.95 -8.18 -24.84
C PRO A 254 25.41 -6.85 -24.29
N ARG A 255 26.24 -6.12 -23.54
CA ARG A 255 25.87 -4.80 -22.99
C ARG A 255 25.86 -3.72 -24.07
N ASN A 256 24.78 -3.66 -24.84
CA ASN A 256 24.60 -2.71 -25.92
C ASN A 256 23.13 -2.27 -26.04
N GLN A 257 22.89 -1.26 -26.87
CA GLN A 257 21.56 -0.71 -27.10
C GLN A 257 20.55 -1.76 -27.60
N ALA A 258 20.97 -2.71 -28.44
CA ALA A 258 20.07 -3.72 -29.00
C ALA A 258 19.54 -4.68 -27.93
N SER A 259 20.39 -5.09 -26.98
CA SER A 259 19.98 -5.90 -25.83
C SER A 259 19.01 -5.14 -24.93
N VAL A 260 19.29 -3.86 -24.63
CA VAL A 260 18.38 -3.01 -23.84
C VAL A 260 17.01 -2.89 -24.52
N LEU A 261 16.97 -2.62 -25.84
CA LEU A 261 15.72 -2.54 -26.59
C LEU A 261 14.95 -3.86 -26.62
N THR A 262 15.66 -5.00 -26.61
CA THR A 262 15.05 -6.33 -26.54
C THR A 262 14.35 -6.53 -25.19
N LEU A 263 15.06 -6.30 -24.09
CA LEU A 263 14.49 -6.43 -22.73
C LEU A 263 13.37 -5.41 -22.49
N PHE A 264 13.51 -4.20 -23.01
CA PHE A 264 12.48 -3.16 -22.89
C PHE A 264 11.22 -3.52 -23.67
N ARG A 265 11.36 -4.17 -24.84
CA ARG A 265 10.23 -4.70 -25.61
C ARG A 265 9.50 -5.79 -24.83
N GLU A 266 10.22 -6.71 -24.20
CA GLU A 266 9.63 -7.78 -23.39
C GLU A 266 8.86 -7.22 -22.18
N LEU A 267 9.47 -6.27 -21.45
CA LEU A 267 8.81 -5.54 -20.37
C LEU A 267 7.55 -4.82 -20.87
N SER A 268 7.65 -4.08 -21.97
CA SER A 268 6.53 -3.33 -22.53
C SER A 268 5.40 -4.26 -22.97
N HIS A 269 5.72 -5.38 -23.61
CA HIS A 269 4.75 -6.38 -24.01
C HIS A 269 3.99 -6.93 -22.80
N SER A 270 4.70 -7.37 -21.76
CA SER A 270 4.08 -7.86 -20.52
C SER A 270 3.18 -6.79 -19.87
N PHE A 271 3.67 -5.55 -19.78
CA PHE A 271 2.92 -4.43 -19.20
C PHE A 271 1.64 -4.11 -19.98
N PHE A 272 1.72 -3.93 -21.30
CA PHE A 272 0.56 -3.57 -22.11
C PHE A 272 -0.42 -4.72 -22.26
N ASP A 273 0.04 -5.97 -22.40
CA ASP A 273 -0.85 -7.11 -22.53
C ASP A 273 -1.74 -7.27 -21.29
N ILE A 274 -1.15 -7.18 -20.08
CA ILE A 274 -1.92 -7.24 -18.82
C ILE A 274 -2.93 -6.09 -18.73
N ASN A 275 -2.48 -4.85 -18.95
CA ASN A 275 -3.34 -3.67 -18.82
C ASN A 275 -4.47 -3.62 -19.84
N LEU A 276 -4.19 -3.96 -21.10
CA LEU A 276 -5.20 -3.96 -22.16
C LEU A 276 -6.21 -5.10 -22.00
N ARG A 277 -5.82 -6.23 -21.38
CA ARG A 277 -6.76 -7.29 -21.00
C ARG A 277 -7.69 -6.85 -19.87
N MET A 278 -7.17 -6.19 -18.83
CA MET A 278 -8.02 -5.57 -17.80
C MET A 278 -8.97 -4.54 -18.41
N PHE A 279 -8.45 -3.69 -19.31
CA PHE A 279 -9.24 -2.68 -20.02
C PHE A 279 -10.39 -3.30 -20.80
N ARG A 280 -10.13 -4.38 -21.55
CA ARG A 280 -11.16 -5.15 -22.28
C ARG A 280 -12.26 -5.68 -21.36
N LEU A 281 -11.93 -5.96 -20.10
CA LEU A 281 -12.86 -6.43 -19.09
C LEU A 281 -13.62 -5.28 -18.40
N GLY A 282 -13.33 -4.02 -18.72
CA GLY A 282 -14.04 -2.85 -18.22
C GLY A 282 -13.36 -2.15 -17.04
N MET A 283 -12.05 -2.39 -16.80
CA MET A 283 -11.34 -1.76 -15.70
C MET A 283 -9.90 -1.41 -16.01
N LEU A 284 -9.33 -0.45 -15.29
CA LEU A 284 -7.91 -0.14 -15.32
C LEU A 284 -7.43 0.32 -13.94
N GLY A 285 -6.35 -0.30 -13.46
CA GLY A 285 -5.70 0.13 -12.22
C GLY A 285 -4.91 1.43 -12.39
N GLU A 286 -4.57 2.09 -11.28
CA GLU A 286 -3.61 3.21 -11.30
C GLU A 286 -2.18 2.68 -11.48
N VAL A 287 -1.82 2.31 -12.70
CA VAL A 287 -0.57 1.60 -13.05
C VAL A 287 0.65 2.51 -13.22
N HIS A 288 0.73 3.58 -12.43
CA HIS A 288 1.97 4.35 -12.36
C HIS A 288 3.08 3.53 -11.69
N GLY A 289 4.36 3.84 -11.96
CA GLY A 289 5.48 2.96 -11.59
C GLY A 289 5.67 2.67 -10.10
N GLN A 290 4.98 3.38 -9.19
CA GLN A 290 4.97 3.05 -7.78
C GLN A 290 3.99 1.91 -7.42
N ASN A 291 2.88 1.74 -8.14
CA ASN A 291 1.83 0.77 -7.87
C ASN A 291 1.97 -0.47 -8.76
N ALA A 292 2.53 -0.30 -9.96
CA ALA A 292 2.92 -1.40 -10.83
C ALA A 292 4.34 -1.89 -10.47
N VAL A 293 4.45 -3.15 -10.08
CA VAL A 293 5.69 -3.82 -9.72
C VAL A 293 5.95 -4.93 -10.74
N MET A 294 7.07 -4.86 -11.46
CA MET A 294 7.49 -5.91 -12.36
C MET A 294 7.82 -7.17 -11.57
N VAL A 295 7.22 -8.29 -11.96
CA VAL A 295 7.60 -9.63 -11.53
C VAL A 295 8.63 -10.14 -12.52
N TRP A 296 9.90 -10.02 -12.14
CA TRP A 296 11.01 -10.55 -12.92
C TRP A 296 11.39 -11.92 -12.38
N LYS A 297 11.42 -12.95 -13.23
CA LYS A 297 11.78 -14.29 -12.80
C LYS A 297 12.59 -15.01 -13.87
N ALA A 298 13.72 -15.58 -13.45
CA ALA A 298 14.64 -16.32 -14.30
C ALA A 298 14.96 -15.61 -15.64
N GLY A 299 15.25 -14.31 -15.57
CA GLY A 299 15.59 -13.53 -16.77
C GLY A 299 14.41 -13.10 -17.63
N GLN A 300 13.17 -13.18 -17.15
CA GLN A 300 11.98 -12.78 -17.91
C GLN A 300 11.08 -11.83 -17.11
N ALA A 301 10.45 -10.86 -17.78
CA ALA A 301 9.35 -10.09 -17.23
C ALA A 301 8.06 -10.93 -17.25
N GLN A 302 7.89 -11.78 -16.24
CA GLN A 302 6.81 -12.77 -16.19
C GLN A 302 5.44 -12.15 -15.88
N GLY A 303 5.40 -10.96 -15.29
CA GLY A 303 4.13 -10.32 -15.01
C GLY A 303 4.22 -9.00 -14.27
N LEU A 304 3.06 -8.58 -13.76
CA LEU A 304 2.88 -7.41 -12.92
C LEU A 304 2.22 -7.79 -11.61
N LEU A 305 2.80 -7.32 -10.51
CA LEU A 305 2.16 -7.25 -9.21
C LEU A 305 1.57 -5.85 -9.03
N LEU A 306 0.27 -5.78 -8.74
CA LEU A 306 -0.42 -4.54 -8.38
C LEU A 306 -0.58 -4.42 -6.85
N ARG A 307 -0.48 -3.19 -6.37
CA ARG A 307 -0.73 -2.75 -4.99
C ARG A 307 -1.37 -1.36 -4.99
N ASP A 308 -1.89 -0.92 -3.85
CA ASP A 308 -2.67 0.32 -3.72
C ASP A 308 -3.95 0.27 -4.57
N HIS A 309 -4.90 -0.58 -4.17
CA HIS A 309 -6.10 -0.87 -4.98
C HIS A 309 -7.21 0.20 -4.87
N ASP A 310 -6.99 1.29 -4.14
CA ASP A 310 -8.02 2.29 -3.81
C ASP A 310 -8.43 3.21 -4.99
N SER A 311 -7.84 3.02 -6.16
CA SER A 311 -8.02 3.86 -7.36
C SER A 311 -8.29 3.07 -8.65
N LEU A 312 -8.90 1.88 -8.55
CA LEU A 312 -9.33 1.10 -9.72
C LEU A 312 -10.47 1.81 -10.47
N ARG A 313 -10.20 2.20 -11.71
CA ARG A 313 -11.16 2.86 -12.61
C ARG A 313 -11.98 1.82 -13.34
N ILE A 314 -13.28 2.07 -13.51
CA ILE A 314 -14.21 1.10 -14.09
C ILE A 314 -15.20 1.73 -15.07
N PHE A 315 -15.59 0.91 -16.05
CA PHE A 315 -16.71 1.15 -16.95
C PHE A 315 -17.71 0.00 -16.77
N VAL A 316 -18.75 0.26 -15.98
CA VAL A 316 -19.71 -0.75 -15.49
C VAL A 316 -20.34 -1.59 -16.61
N PRO A 317 -20.78 -1.02 -17.75
CA PRO A 317 -21.38 -1.83 -18.82
C PRO A 317 -20.45 -2.94 -19.36
N TRP A 318 -19.13 -2.73 -19.35
CA TRP A 318 -18.18 -3.78 -19.74
C TRP A 318 -17.91 -4.78 -18.62
N LEU A 319 -17.94 -4.35 -17.35
CA LEU A 319 -17.88 -5.28 -16.21
C LEU A 319 -19.04 -6.28 -16.30
N GLU A 320 -20.27 -5.77 -16.44
CA GLU A 320 -21.50 -6.56 -16.46
C GLU A 320 -21.54 -7.51 -17.67
N ARG A 321 -21.09 -7.05 -18.84
CA ARG A 321 -20.94 -7.89 -20.04
C ARG A 321 -20.02 -9.09 -19.80
N ASN A 322 -19.03 -8.95 -18.92
CA ASN A 322 -18.10 -10.01 -18.55
C ASN A 322 -18.51 -10.78 -17.28
N GLY A 323 -19.75 -10.58 -16.81
CA GLY A 323 -20.33 -11.28 -15.65
C GLY A 323 -19.76 -10.82 -14.31
N MET A 324 -19.28 -9.58 -14.21
CA MET A 324 -18.86 -8.94 -12.96
C MET A 324 -19.86 -7.85 -12.59
N HIS A 325 -20.12 -7.67 -11.30
CA HIS A 325 -21.06 -6.67 -10.80
C HIS A 325 -20.37 -5.33 -10.50
N ASP A 326 -21.16 -4.25 -10.49
CA ASP A 326 -20.74 -2.95 -9.95
C ASP A 326 -20.21 -3.13 -8.51
N PRO A 327 -18.98 -2.71 -8.19
CA PRO A 327 -18.44 -2.78 -6.84
C PRO A 327 -19.14 -1.83 -5.84
N GLU A 328 -19.96 -0.89 -6.29
CA GLU A 328 -20.69 0.09 -5.47
C GLU A 328 -19.75 0.92 -4.56
N TYR A 329 -18.73 1.56 -5.16
CA TYR A 329 -17.75 2.33 -4.40
C TYR A 329 -18.39 3.41 -3.53
N ARG A 330 -17.83 3.58 -2.33
CA ARG A 330 -18.25 4.61 -1.39
C ARG A 330 -17.69 5.96 -1.84
N ILE A 331 -18.56 6.83 -2.35
CA ILE A 331 -18.21 8.14 -2.90
C ILE A 331 -18.99 9.23 -2.16
N LYS A 332 -18.33 10.37 -1.95
CA LYS A 332 -18.96 11.55 -1.36
C LYS A 332 -19.93 12.17 -2.37
N LYS A 333 -21.22 12.24 -2.04
CA LYS A 333 -22.24 12.85 -2.92
C LYS A 333 -21.83 14.28 -3.33
N GLY A 334 -22.08 14.62 -4.59
CA GLY A 334 -21.80 15.95 -5.14
C GLY A 334 -20.30 16.28 -5.37
N HIS A 335 -19.40 15.31 -5.24
CA HIS A 335 -17.98 15.48 -5.55
C HIS A 335 -17.63 14.70 -6.81
N ALA A 336 -16.76 15.27 -7.65
CA ALA A 336 -16.21 14.54 -8.78
C ALA A 336 -15.47 13.29 -8.28
N ASN A 337 -15.70 12.16 -8.93
CA ASN A 337 -15.00 10.92 -8.66
C ASN A 337 -14.28 10.48 -9.93
N THR A 338 -13.14 9.83 -9.75
CA THR A 338 -12.29 9.32 -10.85
C THR A 338 -12.33 7.79 -10.90
N LEU A 339 -13.36 7.17 -10.30
CA LEU A 339 -13.48 5.71 -10.20
C LEU A 339 -14.48 5.19 -11.23
N TYR A 340 -15.62 5.85 -11.37
CA TYR A 340 -16.62 5.53 -12.41
C TYR A 340 -16.41 6.39 -13.63
N HIS A 341 -16.48 5.75 -14.79
CA HIS A 341 -16.43 6.41 -16.09
C HIS A 341 -17.68 6.04 -16.90
N ASP A 342 -18.18 7.01 -17.68
CA ASP A 342 -19.36 6.83 -18.53
C ASP A 342 -19.01 6.30 -19.91
N ARG A 343 -17.72 6.36 -20.28
CA ARG A 343 -17.19 5.87 -21.55
C ARG A 343 -15.97 4.98 -21.32
N PRO A 344 -15.78 3.93 -22.13
CA PRO A 344 -14.61 3.07 -22.00
C PRO A 344 -13.30 3.83 -22.31
N GLU A 345 -13.31 4.80 -23.23
CA GLU A 345 -12.08 5.56 -23.57
C GLU A 345 -11.54 6.37 -22.38
N ASP A 346 -12.41 6.79 -21.45
CA ASP A 346 -12.01 7.57 -20.29
C ASP A 346 -11.21 6.74 -19.28
N LEU A 347 -11.23 5.41 -19.38
CA LEU A 347 -10.34 4.55 -18.58
C LEU A 347 -8.86 4.77 -18.92
N LEU A 348 -8.55 5.22 -20.14
CA LEU A 348 -7.17 5.40 -20.60
C LEU A 348 -6.53 6.73 -20.14
N PHE A 349 -7.30 7.67 -19.60
CA PHE A 349 -6.85 9.06 -19.35
C PHE A 349 -6.98 9.51 -17.90
#